data_AF-A0A3C0JMJ3-F1
#
_entry.id   AF-A0A3C0JMJ3-F1
#
_cell.length_a   1.000
_cell.length_b   1.000
_cell.length_c   1.000
_cell.angle_alpha   90.00
_cell.angle_beta   90.00
_cell.angle_gamma   90.00
#
_symmetry.space_group_name_H-M   'P 1'
#
loop_
_entity.id
_entity.type
_entity.pdbx_description
1 polymer ?
#
loop_
_entity_poly.entity_id
_entity_poly.type
_entity_poly.pdbx_seq_one_letter_code
_entity_poly.pdbx_strand_id
1 'polypeptide(L)'
;ATANNVRGFTLDAESGAYALTHHDIKIPENCPYYSTNEGNNKVLDEPTRKAITLLRDKYSQRYVGSLVADFHRNLLKGGIFAYPADQSRKNGRLRLMYEANPLGFVAEQAGGAASTGYQRIMDIVPQELHQKTPLILGNKDVVDETVAVIKAG
;
A
#
# COMPACT_ATOMS: atom_id res chain seq x y z
N ALA A 1 -11.23 3.12 -9.98
CA ALA A 1 -10.54 2.12 -10.82
C ALA A 1 -11.57 1.13 -11.35
N THR A 2 -11.36 0.61 -12.55
CA THR A 2 -12.07 -0.55 -13.12
C THR A 2 -11.03 -1.55 -13.60
N ALA A 3 -11.45 -2.73 -14.07
CA ALA A 3 -10.53 -3.68 -14.67
C ALA A 3 -9.60 -3.01 -15.70
N ASN A 4 -8.29 -3.15 -15.50
CA ASN A 4 -7.19 -2.62 -16.30
C ASN A 4 -7.16 -1.10 -16.52
N ASN A 5 -7.87 -0.31 -15.71
CA ASN A 5 -7.99 1.13 -15.92
C ASN A 5 -8.12 1.90 -14.59
N VAL A 6 -7.24 2.88 -14.40
CA VAL A 6 -7.27 3.81 -13.27
C VAL A 6 -7.27 5.23 -13.82
N ARG A 7 -8.29 6.01 -13.45
CA ARG A 7 -8.46 7.40 -13.87
C ARG A 7 -8.52 8.30 -12.66
N GLY A 8 -7.91 9.48 -12.77
CA GLY A 8 -7.95 10.52 -11.76
C GLY A 8 -8.91 11.62 -12.19
N PHE A 9 -9.85 11.96 -11.31
CA PHE A 9 -10.72 13.10 -11.49
C PHE A 9 -10.48 14.10 -10.37
N THR A 10 -10.38 15.37 -10.70
CA THR A 10 -10.20 16.46 -9.75
C THR A 10 -11.47 17.30 -9.69
N LEU A 11 -11.92 17.63 -8.49
CA LEU A 11 -13.04 18.55 -8.30
C LEU A 11 -12.63 19.94 -8.79
N ASP A 12 -13.35 20.45 -9.79
CA ASP A 12 -13.33 21.87 -10.13
C ASP A 12 -14.26 22.61 -9.17
N ALA A 13 -13.70 23.55 -8.40
CA ALA A 13 -14.41 24.28 -7.37
C ALA A 13 -15.42 25.29 -7.94
N GLU A 14 -15.24 25.74 -9.18
CA GLU A 14 -16.14 26.71 -9.81
C GLU A 14 -17.41 26.02 -10.32
N SER A 15 -17.25 24.94 -11.08
CA SER A 15 -18.38 24.19 -11.64
C SER A 15 -19.00 23.17 -10.67
N GLY A 16 -18.27 22.75 -9.64
CA GLY A 16 -18.65 21.64 -8.76
C GLY A 16 -18.55 20.26 -9.42
N ALA A 17 -18.02 20.18 -10.65
CA ALA A 17 -17.89 18.93 -11.39
C ALA A 17 -16.52 18.28 -11.18
N TYR A 18 -16.47 16.95 -11.24
CA TYR A 18 -15.20 16.21 -11.27
C TYR A 18 -14.68 16.10 -12.70
N ALA A 19 -13.67 16.90 -13.02
CA ALA A 19 -13.01 16.89 -14.33
C ALA A 19 -11.99 15.76 -14.42
N LEU A 20 -11.92 15.07 -15.56
CA LEU A 20 -10.88 14.07 -15.82
C LEU A 20 -9.53 14.77 -15.95
N THR A 21 -8.60 14.49 -15.02
CA THR A 21 -7.26 15.11 -15.00
C THR A 21 -6.13 14.12 -15.27
N HIS A 22 -6.40 12.81 -15.09
CA HIS A 22 -5.44 11.75 -15.35
C HIS A 22 -6.13 10.59 -16.08
N HIS A 23 -5.78 10.37 -17.35
CA HIS A 23 -6.49 9.47 -18.26
C HIS A 23 -6.17 7.98 -18.09
N ASP A 24 -4.92 7.65 -17.73
CA ASP A 24 -4.46 6.28 -17.48
C ASP A 24 -3.33 6.31 -16.46
N ILE A 25 -3.69 6.18 -15.18
CA ILE A 25 -2.74 6.16 -14.09
C ILE A 25 -2.10 4.77 -14.02
N LYS A 26 -0.78 4.73 -14.18
CA LYS A 26 0.07 3.59 -13.84
C LYS A 26 1.02 3.98 -12.72
N ILE A 27 1.30 3.06 -11.81
CA ILE A 27 2.37 3.26 -10.83
C ILE A 27 3.69 3.35 -11.60
N PRO A 28 4.49 4.41 -11.43
CA PRO A 28 5.79 4.53 -12.07
C PRO A 28 6.71 3.34 -11.75
N GLU A 29 7.51 2.88 -12.71
CA GLU A 29 8.43 1.75 -12.51
C GLU A 29 9.46 2.03 -11.40
N ASN A 30 9.96 3.27 -11.33
CA ASN A 30 10.89 3.67 -10.29
C ASN A 30 10.17 3.84 -8.93
N CYS A 31 10.76 3.29 -7.87
CA CYS A 31 10.29 3.45 -6.50
C CYS A 31 11.23 4.40 -5.73
N PRO A 32 10.93 5.70 -5.62
CA PRO A 32 11.78 6.64 -4.86
C PRO A 32 11.47 6.68 -3.35
N TYR A 33 10.30 6.19 -2.94
CA TYR A 33 9.78 6.40 -1.58
C TYR A 33 9.36 5.12 -0.88
N TYR A 34 9.56 5.09 0.44
CA TYR A 34 8.88 4.15 1.32
C TYR A 34 8.08 4.91 2.38
N SER A 35 6.97 4.30 2.82
CA SER A 35 6.04 4.90 3.77
C SER A 35 5.68 3.89 4.84
N THR A 36 6.12 4.15 6.07
CA THR A 36 5.79 3.34 7.23
C THR A 36 5.91 4.17 8.51
N ASN A 37 5.19 3.76 9.55
CA ASN A 37 5.35 4.36 10.87
C ASN A 37 6.53 3.71 11.60
N GLU A 38 7.70 4.33 11.49
CA GLU A 38 8.96 3.88 12.12
C GLU A 38 8.86 3.80 13.67
N GLY A 39 7.91 4.50 14.29
CA GLY A 39 7.64 4.38 15.73
C GLY A 39 7.16 2.99 16.15
N ASN A 40 6.64 2.19 15.22
CA ASN A 40 6.24 0.80 15.47
C ASN A 40 7.40 -0.20 15.29
N ASN A 41 8.59 0.20 14.87
CA ASN A 41 9.67 -0.74 14.53
C ASN A 41 10.01 -1.72 15.68
N LYS A 42 9.94 -1.25 16.93
CA LYS A 42 10.19 -2.06 18.15
C LYS A 42 9.19 -3.20 18.38
N VAL A 43 7.98 -3.11 17.82
CA VAL A 43 6.92 -4.13 18.01
C VAL A 43 6.80 -5.09 16.82
N LEU A 44 7.55 -4.88 15.74
CA LEU A 44 7.58 -5.79 14.59
C LEU A 44 8.38 -7.06 14.94
N ASP A 45 8.14 -8.17 14.24
CA ASP A 45 9.01 -9.36 14.31
C ASP A 45 10.31 -9.14 13.53
N GLU A 46 11.29 -10.03 13.70
CA GLU A 46 12.60 -9.87 13.07
C GLU A 46 12.56 -9.81 11.53
N PRO A 47 11.83 -10.70 10.83
CA PRO A 47 11.79 -10.67 9.37
C PRO A 47 11.17 -9.37 8.84
N THR A 48 10.09 -8.89 9.49
CA THR A 48 9.48 -7.62 9.11
C THR A 48 10.38 -6.42 9.39
N ARG A 49 11.08 -6.39 10.54
CA ARG A 49 12.07 -5.33 10.82
C ARG A 49 13.16 -5.31 9.75
N LYS A 50 13.67 -6.48 9.37
CA LYS A 50 14.69 -6.60 8.32
C LYS A 50 14.17 -6.06 6.98
N ALA A 51 12.94 -6.39 6.60
CA ALA A 51 12.33 -5.88 5.38
C ALA A 51 12.20 -4.34 5.40
N ILE A 52 11.74 -3.75 6.52
CA ILE A 52 11.64 -2.30 6.67
C ILE A 52 13.03 -1.63 6.63
N THR A 53 14.06 -2.23 7.24
CA THR A 53 15.44 -1.73 7.16
C THR A 53 15.93 -1.69 5.72
N LEU A 54 15.69 -2.74 4.93
CA LEU A 54 16.07 -2.75 3.51
C LEU A 54 15.37 -1.64 2.71
N LEU A 55 14.10 -1.34 3.00
CA LEU A 55 13.40 -0.21 2.39
C LEU A 55 14.04 1.13 2.80
N ARG A 56 14.39 1.28 4.08
CA ARG A 56 15.04 2.49 4.62
C ARG A 56 16.40 2.75 3.96
N ASP A 57 17.18 1.70 3.75
CA ASP A 57 18.53 1.81 3.18
C ASP A 57 18.49 2.17 1.68
N LYS A 58 17.41 1.83 0.97
CA LYS A 58 17.25 2.06 -0.47
C LYS A 58 16.44 3.31 -0.85
N TYR A 59 15.46 3.71 -0.05
CA TYR A 59 14.43 4.69 -0.45
C TYR A 59 14.26 5.83 0.54
N SER A 60 13.75 6.97 0.06
CA SER A 60 13.46 8.12 0.94
C SER A 60 12.16 7.93 1.71
N GLN A 61 12.18 8.17 3.03
CA GLN A 61 10.96 8.03 3.85
C GLN A 61 9.97 9.17 3.58
N ARG A 62 8.69 8.84 3.35
CA ARG A 62 7.56 9.78 3.39
C ARG A 62 6.38 9.13 4.09
N TYR A 63 6.01 9.63 5.26
CA TYR A 63 4.88 9.13 6.04
C TYR A 63 4.00 10.28 6.50
N VAL A 64 2.85 10.45 5.85
CA VAL A 64 1.86 11.49 6.20
C VAL A 64 1.03 11.03 7.41
N GLY A 65 0.83 9.72 7.57
CA GLY A 65 -0.04 9.17 8.60
C GLY A 65 -1.51 9.07 8.17
N SER A 66 -1.79 9.30 6.90
CA SER A 66 -3.09 9.08 6.26
C SER A 66 -2.89 8.11 5.10
N LEU A 67 -3.51 6.93 5.21
CA LEU A 67 -3.41 5.86 4.22
C LEU A 67 -3.70 6.37 2.80
N VAL A 68 -4.76 7.16 2.63
CA VAL A 68 -5.16 7.70 1.32
C VAL A 68 -4.11 8.67 0.78
N ALA A 69 -3.57 9.57 1.61
CA ALA A 69 -2.56 10.53 1.17
C ALA A 69 -1.24 9.85 0.81
N ASP A 70 -0.79 8.89 1.63
CA ASP A 70 0.43 8.13 1.39
C ASP A 70 0.31 7.27 0.14
N PHE A 71 -0.81 6.56 -0.05
CA PHE A 71 -1.02 5.78 -1.27
C PHE A 71 -1.20 6.66 -2.51
N HIS A 72 -1.93 7.76 -2.44
CA HIS A 72 -2.13 8.63 -3.61
C HIS A 72 -0.80 9.19 -4.13
N ARG A 73 0.13 9.56 -3.23
CA ARG A 73 1.50 9.92 -3.61
C ARG A 73 2.19 8.75 -4.33
N ASN A 74 2.18 7.56 -3.72
CA ASN A 74 2.84 6.39 -4.30
C ASN A 74 2.24 6.01 -5.67
N LEU A 75 0.93 6.15 -5.83
CA LEU A 75 0.22 5.91 -7.08
C LEU A 75 0.71 6.82 -8.22
N LEU A 76 1.02 8.08 -7.93
CA LEU A 76 1.45 9.07 -8.93
C LEU A 76 2.97 9.19 -9.09
N LYS A 77 3.74 8.87 -8.06
CA LYS A 77 5.19 9.14 -7.99
C LYS A 77 6.04 7.89 -7.80
N GLY A 78 5.41 6.72 -7.67
CA GLY A 78 6.07 5.50 -7.24
C GLY A 78 6.29 5.52 -5.73
N GLY A 79 6.43 4.34 -5.16
CA GLY A 79 6.69 4.13 -3.76
C GLY A 79 5.97 2.92 -3.20
N ILE A 80 6.38 2.52 -2.00
CA ILE A 80 5.75 1.46 -1.22
C ILE A 80 5.19 2.02 0.09
N PHE A 81 3.99 1.58 0.45
CA PHE A 81 3.39 1.80 1.76
C PHE A 81 3.37 0.48 2.52
N ALA A 82 3.89 0.47 3.74
CA ALA A 82 4.00 -0.71 4.57
C ALA A 82 3.40 -0.44 5.96
N TYR A 83 2.29 -1.11 6.24
CA TYR A 83 1.64 -1.21 7.54
C TYR A 83 1.48 -2.69 7.90
N PRO A 84 2.59 -3.39 8.23
CA PRO A 84 2.59 -4.82 8.49
C PRO A 84 1.90 -5.17 9.81
N ALA A 85 1.72 -6.46 10.06
CA ALA A 85 1.36 -6.98 11.37
C ALA A 85 2.45 -6.62 12.40
N ASP A 86 2.05 -6.39 13.64
CA ASP A 86 3.00 -6.31 14.76
C ASP A 86 2.81 -7.50 15.72
N GLN A 87 3.76 -7.72 16.62
CA GLN A 87 3.74 -8.85 17.55
C GLN A 87 2.48 -8.88 18.44
N SER A 88 1.92 -7.71 18.75
CA SER A 88 0.68 -7.59 19.54
C SER A 88 -0.59 -7.65 18.70
N ARG A 89 -0.50 -7.33 17.40
CA ARG A 89 -1.62 -7.15 16.47
C ARG A 89 -1.32 -7.93 15.19
N LYS A 90 -1.42 -9.25 15.31
CA LYS A 90 -1.16 -10.19 14.22
C LYS A 90 -2.08 -10.00 13.01
N ASN A 91 -3.29 -9.50 13.23
CA ASN A 91 -4.26 -9.17 12.18
C ASN A 91 -4.07 -7.74 11.63
N GLY A 92 -3.00 -7.03 11.98
CA GLY A 92 -2.79 -5.64 11.55
C GLY A 92 -3.79 -4.65 12.16
N ARG A 93 -3.92 -3.47 11.55
CA ARG A 93 -4.76 -2.37 12.08
C ARG A 93 -5.76 -1.80 11.08
N LEU A 94 -5.51 -1.92 9.78
CA LEU A 94 -6.40 -1.42 8.72
C LEU A 94 -7.52 -2.42 8.48
N ARG A 95 -8.68 -1.98 7.99
CA ARG A 95 -9.81 -2.85 7.68
C ARG A 95 -9.73 -3.35 6.26
N LEU A 96 -9.95 -4.65 6.10
CA LEU A 96 -9.93 -5.34 4.83
C LEU A 96 -10.95 -4.72 3.86
N MET A 97 -12.20 -4.58 4.29
CA MET A 97 -13.32 -4.27 3.38
C MET A 97 -13.28 -2.88 2.77
N TYR A 98 -12.85 -1.87 3.54
CA TYR A 98 -12.99 -0.46 3.14
C TYR A 98 -11.69 0.35 3.27
N GLU A 99 -10.57 -0.28 3.63
CA GLU A 99 -9.24 0.36 3.57
C GLU A 99 -8.31 -0.43 2.64
N ALA A 100 -8.10 -1.72 2.90
CA ALA A 100 -7.15 -2.52 2.12
C ALA A 100 -7.68 -2.95 0.75
N ASN A 101 -8.90 -3.50 0.65
CA ASN A 101 -9.48 -3.96 -0.61
C ASN A 101 -9.63 -2.83 -1.65
N PRO A 102 -10.17 -1.63 -1.30
CA PRO A 102 -10.32 -0.56 -2.28
C PRO A 102 -8.97 -0.10 -2.84
N LEU A 103 -7.98 0.11 -1.98
CA LEU A 103 -6.67 0.61 -2.41
C LEU A 103 -5.82 -0.50 -3.05
N GLY A 104 -5.94 -1.74 -2.59
CA GLY A 104 -5.32 -2.90 -3.20
C GLY A 104 -5.81 -3.11 -4.62
N PHE A 105 -7.12 -2.99 -4.84
CA PHE A 105 -7.69 -3.02 -6.19
C PHE A 105 -7.11 -1.90 -7.07
N VAL A 106 -7.12 -0.65 -6.60
CA VAL A 106 -6.52 0.48 -7.35
C VAL A 106 -5.05 0.24 -7.68
N ALA A 107 -4.25 -0.27 -6.72
CA ALA A 107 -2.84 -0.55 -6.92
C ALA A 107 -2.63 -1.58 -8.02
N GLU A 108 -3.34 -2.70 -7.98
CA GLU A 108 -3.23 -3.77 -8.98
C GLU A 108 -3.70 -3.33 -10.37
N GLN A 109 -4.79 -2.56 -10.46
CA GLN A 109 -5.26 -2.02 -11.74
C GLN A 109 -4.29 -0.99 -12.33
N ALA A 110 -3.46 -0.36 -11.50
CA ALA A 110 -2.39 0.55 -11.90
C ALA A 110 -1.03 -0.15 -12.15
N GLY A 111 -0.96 -1.49 -12.09
CA GLY A 111 0.27 -2.27 -12.32
C GLY A 111 1.14 -2.51 -11.08
N GLY A 112 0.67 -2.10 -9.90
CA GLY A 112 1.31 -2.40 -8.62
C GLY A 112 0.86 -3.72 -8.00
N ALA A 113 1.13 -3.86 -6.69
CA ALA A 113 0.70 -5.01 -5.90
C ALA A 113 0.21 -4.60 -4.52
N ALA A 114 -0.56 -5.49 -3.88
CA ALA A 114 -1.03 -5.36 -2.51
C ALA A 114 -1.02 -6.72 -1.79
N SER A 115 -0.37 -6.78 -0.62
CA SER A 115 -0.14 -8.01 0.13
C SER A 115 -0.26 -7.77 1.64
N THR A 116 -0.59 -8.81 2.40
CA THR A 116 -0.48 -8.81 3.88
C THR A 116 0.94 -9.02 4.37
N GLY A 117 1.88 -9.30 3.46
CA GLY A 117 3.17 -9.92 3.77
C GLY A 117 3.17 -11.42 3.53
N TYR A 118 1.99 -12.07 3.59
CA TYR A 118 1.86 -13.53 3.46
C TYR A 118 0.92 -13.94 2.33
N GLN A 119 -0.17 -13.21 2.15
CA GLN A 119 -1.23 -13.46 1.16
C GLN A 119 -1.53 -12.17 0.40
N ARG A 120 -1.89 -12.28 -0.89
CA ARG A 120 -2.37 -11.16 -1.69
C ARG A 120 -3.68 -10.64 -1.12
N ILE A 121 -3.86 -9.31 -1.06
CA ILE A 121 -5.06 -8.69 -0.47
C ILE A 121 -6.33 -9.14 -1.18
N MET A 122 -6.33 -9.14 -2.51
CA MET A 122 -7.50 -9.49 -3.32
C MET A 122 -7.90 -10.97 -3.25
N ASP A 123 -7.06 -11.84 -2.69
CA ASP A 123 -7.34 -13.27 -2.52
C ASP A 123 -7.95 -13.59 -1.14
N ILE A 124 -8.08 -12.61 -0.25
CA ILE A 124 -8.61 -12.83 1.10
C ILE A 124 -10.14 -12.88 1.05
N VAL A 125 -10.71 -14.03 1.41
CA VAL A 125 -12.16 -14.17 1.63
C VAL A 125 -12.51 -13.57 3.00
N PRO A 126 -13.27 -12.45 3.07
CA PRO A 126 -13.59 -11.80 4.32
C PRO A 126 -14.46 -12.69 5.22
N GLN A 127 -14.17 -12.70 6.53
CA GLN A 127 -14.92 -13.45 7.55
C GLN A 127 -15.87 -12.54 8.34
N GLU A 128 -15.58 -11.24 8.43
CA GLU A 128 -16.38 -10.26 9.16
C GLU A 128 -16.28 -8.86 8.51
N LEU A 129 -17.28 -8.00 8.73
CA LEU A 129 -17.35 -6.68 8.11
C LEU A 129 -16.17 -5.76 8.50
N HIS A 130 -15.72 -5.84 9.76
CA HIS A 130 -14.65 -4.99 10.30
C HIS A 130 -13.31 -5.72 10.41
N GLN A 131 -13.12 -6.77 9.62
CA GLN A 131 -11.91 -7.59 9.64
C GLN A 131 -10.67 -6.71 9.46
N LYS A 132 -9.71 -6.84 10.37
CA LYS A 132 -8.43 -6.17 10.25
C LYS A 132 -7.48 -6.96 9.37
N THR A 133 -6.60 -6.26 8.67
CA THR A 133 -5.52 -6.85 7.88
C THR A 133 -4.24 -6.01 7.98
N PRO A 134 -3.06 -6.65 7.91
CA PRO A 134 -1.82 -6.00 7.48
C PRO A 134 -1.93 -5.55 6.03
N LEU A 135 -1.11 -4.58 5.63
CA LEU A 135 -1.10 -4.07 4.27
C LEU A 135 0.28 -3.58 3.85
N ILE A 136 0.78 -4.12 2.74
CA ILE A 136 1.97 -3.70 2.01
C ILE A 136 1.52 -3.47 0.58
N LEU A 137 1.61 -2.25 0.06
CA LEU A 137 1.05 -1.91 -1.25
C LEU A 137 1.91 -0.86 -1.98
N GLY A 138 2.00 -0.94 -3.30
CA GLY A 138 2.79 0.00 -4.12
C GLY A 138 3.43 -0.64 -5.34
N ASN A 139 4.64 -0.21 -5.68
CA ASN A 139 5.47 -0.79 -6.73
C ASN A 139 5.57 -2.32 -6.60
N LYS A 140 5.22 -3.05 -7.67
CA LYS A 140 5.05 -4.50 -7.62
C LYS A 140 6.35 -5.23 -7.26
N ASP A 141 7.45 -4.88 -7.91
CA ASP A 141 8.79 -5.43 -7.67
C ASP A 141 9.24 -5.22 -6.21
N VAL A 142 9.04 -4.02 -5.67
CA VAL A 142 9.41 -3.69 -4.29
C VAL A 142 8.49 -4.38 -3.27
N VAL A 143 7.19 -4.48 -3.55
CA VAL A 143 6.25 -5.25 -2.72
C VAL A 143 6.65 -6.72 -2.70
N ASP A 144 6.95 -7.31 -3.86
CA ASP A 144 7.33 -8.72 -3.98
C ASP A 144 8.66 -9.00 -3.25
N GLU A 145 9.67 -8.12 -3.36
CA GLU A 145 10.93 -8.21 -2.59
C GLU A 145 10.67 -8.11 -1.08
N THR A 146 9.87 -7.14 -0.65
CA THR A 146 9.52 -6.94 0.78
C THR A 146 8.82 -8.17 1.34
N VAL A 147 7.86 -8.73 0.60
CA VAL A 147 7.11 -9.94 0.96
C VAL A 147 8.05 -11.16 1.02
N ALA A 148 8.99 -11.28 0.09
CA ALA A 148 9.95 -12.39 0.10
C ALA A 148 10.83 -12.37 1.35
N VAL A 149 11.30 -11.18 1.78
CA VAL A 149 12.08 -11.04 3.01
C VAL A 149 11.26 -11.40 4.25
N ILE A 150 9.99 -10.98 4.31
CA ILE A 150 9.09 -11.29 5.42
C ILE A 150 8.84 -12.81 5.52
N LYS A 151 8.64 -13.50 4.39
CA LYS A 151 8.35 -14.94 4.35
C LYS A 151 9.56 -15.84 4.61
N ALA A 152 10.77 -15.32 4.45
CA ALA A 152 12.01 -16.10 4.55
C ALA A 152 12.49 -16.34 5.98
N GLY A 153 11.88 -15.68 6.98
CA GLY A 153 12.15 -15.91 8.40
C GLY A 153 10.90 -16.34 9.16
#